data_AF-A0A089KH42-F1
#
_entry.id   AF-A0A089KH42-F1
#
_cell.length_a   1.000
_cell.length_b   1.000
_cell.length_c   1.000
_cell.angle_alpha   90.00
_cell.angle_beta   90.00
_cell.angle_gamma   90.00
#
_symmetry.space_group_name_H-M   'P 1'
#
loop_
_entity.id
_entity.type
_entity.pdbx_description
1 polymer ?
#
loop_
_entity_poly.entity_id
_entity_poly.type
_entity_poly.pdbx_seq_one_letter_code
_entity_poly.pdbx_strand_id
1 'polypeptide(L)'
;MRRWIVLILIILVVTAAVGPVTVHAASQQKIVNIGTWKHPVKEAFKAAGVTLKQVEFYQNGTYPKFYVELPFILLENSEQEVMELAAAVARANGYWSYELIDSRQATTIKVLSDPKKKAIRTVTVNGNAHFFDQRFDKYLSGITNLAELNVKASGDIDNDSKTEYVVYTQLEPEDTAEKVELHVIRQNGKRFENLGKLEDAVFVVHGLDHVEILKLDQSGKKHIAVYMEGILGGEGFNLYQWTNNRPVLLESNFPNATGQGKRYLEDIDANEIMDSVSEYSYEDLQGHQLFIYHPYDRSASDKYKVLYHNGHGQFTYPDSAESVIRNYLEDSLWPEAYSAEMKRMAADPEILKFKVSKVMEIGLLEYGELDLTYTTLSHKNGVKIIKVTQNSGDYSRSLKFTMVTSSGQWKIKRIE
;
A
#
# COMPACT_ATOMS: atom_id res chain seq x y z
N MET A 1 -67.39 -13.28 54.01
CA MET A 1 -66.59 -14.44 54.51
C MET A 1 -65.77 -15.03 53.38
N ARG A 2 -64.45 -14.77 53.34
CA ARG A 2 -63.42 -15.68 52.83
C ARG A 2 -62.07 -15.10 53.19
N ARG A 3 -61.41 -15.77 54.14
CA ARG A 3 -60.01 -15.55 54.54
C ARG A 3 -59.11 -16.11 53.45
N TRP A 4 -58.06 -15.39 53.05
CA TRP A 4 -56.85 -15.98 52.50
C TRP A 4 -55.62 -15.26 53.06
N ILE A 5 -54.61 -16.08 53.28
CA ILE A 5 -53.42 -15.91 54.11
C ILE A 5 -52.40 -15.01 53.41
N VAL A 6 -51.82 -14.06 54.14
CA VAL A 6 -50.64 -13.28 53.73
C VAL A 6 -49.40 -14.03 54.21
N LEU A 7 -48.53 -14.42 53.28
CA LEU A 7 -47.19 -14.94 53.56
C LEU A 7 -46.22 -13.75 53.59
N ILE A 8 -45.60 -13.50 54.74
CA ILE A 8 -44.57 -12.47 54.93
C ILE A 8 -43.22 -13.07 54.51
N LEU A 9 -42.59 -12.50 53.49
CA LEU A 9 -41.21 -12.80 53.09
C LEU A 9 -40.28 -11.79 53.80
N ILE A 10 -39.44 -12.28 54.70
CA ILE A 10 -38.41 -11.49 55.39
C ILE A 10 -37.22 -11.36 54.42
N ILE A 11 -36.97 -10.15 53.92
CA ILE A 11 -35.74 -9.81 53.19
C ILE A 11 -34.71 -9.32 54.21
N LEU A 12 -33.63 -10.08 54.34
CA LEU A 12 -32.45 -9.72 55.12
C LEU A 12 -31.65 -8.67 54.33
N VAL A 13 -31.62 -7.42 54.81
CA VAL A 13 -30.78 -6.36 54.25
C VAL A 13 -29.39 -6.47 54.86
N VAL A 14 -28.41 -6.93 54.09
CA VAL A 14 -27.00 -6.82 54.43
C VAL A 14 -26.53 -5.43 54.01
N THR A 15 -26.41 -4.51 54.97
CA THR A 15 -25.76 -3.22 54.77
C THR A 15 -24.25 -3.41 54.72
N ALA A 16 -23.67 -3.46 53.53
CA ALA A 16 -22.23 -3.27 53.35
C ALA A 16 -21.90 -1.78 53.54
N ALA A 17 -21.10 -1.46 54.55
CA ALA A 17 -20.60 -0.12 54.80
C ALA A 17 -19.72 0.32 53.63
N VAL A 18 -20.17 1.32 52.86
CA VAL A 18 -19.36 2.00 51.85
C VAL A 18 -18.49 3.01 52.59
N GLY A 19 -17.24 2.63 52.88
CA GLY A 19 -16.21 3.59 53.27
C GLY A 19 -15.91 4.56 52.12
N PRO A 20 -15.38 5.76 52.40
CA PRO A 20 -15.00 6.70 51.36
C PRO A 20 -13.94 6.07 50.45
N VAL A 21 -14.22 6.03 49.14
CA VAL A 21 -13.24 5.65 48.12
C VAL A 21 -12.16 6.72 48.11
N THR A 22 -11.04 6.45 48.77
CA THR A 22 -9.81 7.22 48.60
C THR A 22 -9.29 6.94 47.19
N VAL A 23 -9.56 7.87 46.26
CA VAL A 23 -8.87 7.93 44.97
C VAL A 23 -7.38 8.17 45.28
N HIS A 24 -6.60 7.09 45.30
CA HIS A 24 -5.15 7.20 45.34
C HIS A 24 -4.71 7.84 44.03
N ALA A 25 -4.18 9.05 44.08
CA ALA A 25 -3.44 9.63 42.98
C ALA A 25 -2.30 8.65 42.64
N ALA A 26 -2.37 8.04 41.45
CA ALA A 26 -1.38 7.07 41.01
C ALA A 26 0.02 7.72 41.03
N SER A 27 0.96 7.07 41.72
CA SER A 27 2.32 7.59 41.84
C SER A 27 3.01 7.60 40.48
N GLN A 28 3.54 8.76 40.09
CA GLN A 28 4.41 8.92 38.93
C GLN A 28 5.66 8.05 39.13
N GLN A 29 5.85 7.03 38.29
CA GLN A 29 7.03 6.17 38.36
C GLN A 29 8.13 6.76 37.47
N LYS A 30 9.23 7.17 38.10
CA LYS A 30 10.38 7.80 37.43
C LYS A 30 11.58 6.85 37.41
N ILE A 31 12.11 6.58 36.23
CA ILE A 31 13.30 5.75 36.00
C ILE A 31 14.43 6.65 35.50
N VAL A 32 15.42 6.89 36.37
CA VAL A 32 16.59 7.72 36.08
C VAL A 32 17.83 6.89 35.76
N ASN A 33 17.94 5.69 36.34
CA ASN A 33 19.01 4.75 36.00
C ASN A 33 18.64 3.95 34.75
N ILE A 34 18.86 4.55 33.58
CA ILE A 34 18.54 3.93 32.30
C ILE A 34 19.39 2.68 32.04
N GLY A 35 20.60 2.59 32.61
CA GLY A 35 21.51 1.46 32.39
C GLY A 35 20.89 0.10 32.75
N THR A 36 20.17 0.05 33.88
CA THR A 36 19.54 -1.18 34.39
C THR A 36 18.12 -1.42 33.88
N TRP A 37 17.50 -0.40 33.26
CA TRP A 37 16.18 -0.53 32.67
C TRP A 37 16.23 -1.39 31.40
N LYS A 38 15.44 -2.47 31.36
CA LYS A 38 15.32 -3.38 30.22
C LYS A 38 13.98 -3.17 29.53
N HIS A 39 14.01 -2.56 28.35
CA HIS A 39 12.82 -2.31 27.55
C HIS A 39 13.16 -2.24 26.05
N PRO A 40 12.33 -2.77 25.15
CA PRO A 40 12.62 -2.78 23.71
C PRO A 40 12.86 -1.38 23.10
N VAL A 41 12.24 -0.34 23.67
CA VAL A 41 12.43 1.05 23.24
C VAL A 41 13.89 1.51 23.30
N LYS A 42 14.72 0.95 24.20
CA LYS A 42 16.15 1.29 24.25
C LYS A 42 16.88 0.90 22.98
N GLU A 43 16.54 -0.24 22.39
CA GLU A 43 17.15 -0.69 21.12
C GLU A 43 16.65 0.17 19.96
N ALA A 44 15.37 0.56 19.97
CA ALA A 44 14.84 1.50 18.97
C ALA A 44 15.57 2.85 19.02
N PHE A 45 15.79 3.41 20.21
CA PHE A 45 16.56 4.64 20.37
C PHE A 45 18.02 4.48 19.94
N LYS A 46 18.68 3.39 20.33
CA LYS A 46 20.06 3.11 19.96
C LYS A 46 20.23 3.00 18.43
N ALA A 47 19.31 2.29 17.77
CA ALA A 47 19.33 2.14 16.31
C ALA A 47 19.15 3.49 15.59
N ALA A 48 18.31 4.37 16.15
CA ALA A 48 18.09 5.71 15.64
C ALA A 48 19.13 6.75 16.11
N GLY A 49 20.20 6.35 16.82
CA GLY A 49 21.19 7.30 17.35
C GLY A 49 20.69 8.23 18.47
N VAL A 50 19.51 7.96 19.03
CA VAL A 50 18.89 8.75 20.10
C VAL A 50 19.45 8.33 21.46
N THR A 51 19.88 9.29 22.26
CA THR A 51 20.36 9.00 23.63
C THR A 51 19.25 9.18 24.65
N LEU A 52 18.84 8.10 25.31
CA LEU A 52 17.84 8.13 26.38
C LEU A 52 18.48 8.49 27.74
N LYS A 53 17.96 9.55 28.39
CA LYS A 53 18.45 10.01 29.70
C LYS A 53 17.54 9.60 30.85
N GLN A 54 16.23 9.61 30.64
CA GLN A 54 15.26 9.38 31.70
C GLN A 54 13.93 8.90 31.10
N VAL A 55 13.16 8.12 31.87
CA VAL A 55 11.76 7.80 31.57
C VAL A 55 10.89 8.16 32.76
N GLU A 56 9.75 8.79 32.48
CA GLU A 56 8.69 9.00 33.47
C GLU A 56 7.40 8.39 32.96
N PHE A 57 6.75 7.58 33.80
CA PHE A 57 5.49 6.94 33.46
C PHE A 57 4.31 7.67 34.09
N TYR A 58 3.32 7.93 33.27
CA TYR A 58 2.03 8.50 33.63
C TYR A 58 0.91 7.50 33.33
N GLN A 59 -0.31 7.82 33.79
CA GLN A 59 -1.52 7.04 33.50
C GLN A 59 -1.35 5.55 33.85
N ASN A 60 -0.99 5.25 35.10
CA ASN A 60 -0.76 3.88 35.58
C ASN A 60 0.25 3.08 34.74
N GLY A 61 1.30 3.72 34.22
CA GLY A 61 2.34 3.04 33.44
C GLY A 61 2.10 2.99 31.94
N THR A 62 0.98 3.51 31.45
CA THR A 62 0.58 3.38 30.03
C THR A 62 0.92 4.58 29.16
N TYR A 63 1.50 5.64 29.74
CA TYR A 63 1.95 6.82 29.00
C TYR A 63 3.37 7.22 29.41
N PRO A 64 4.41 6.73 28.72
CA PRO A 64 5.78 7.12 29.01
C PRO A 64 6.14 8.48 28.40
N LYS A 65 6.89 9.28 29.15
CA LYS A 65 7.66 10.43 28.67
C LYS A 65 9.14 10.06 28.69
N PHE A 66 9.76 10.06 27.52
CA PHE A 66 11.16 9.77 27.32
C PHE A 66 11.93 11.08 27.22
N TYR A 67 12.87 11.31 28.13
CA TYR A 67 13.78 12.45 28.05
C TYR A 67 15.00 12.00 27.26
N VAL A 68 15.20 12.60 26.10
CA VAL A 68 16.12 12.12 25.08
C VAL A 68 17.04 13.24 24.59
N GLU A 69 18.05 12.85 23.83
CA GLU A 69 18.86 13.73 23.00
C GLU A 69 18.76 13.20 21.57
N LEU A 70 18.16 13.99 20.66
CA LEU A 70 18.02 13.62 19.25
C LEU A 70 19.35 13.79 18.49
N PRO A 71 19.67 12.93 17.51
CA PRO A 71 20.93 13.04 16.76
C PRO A 71 20.92 14.16 15.71
N PHE A 72 19.79 14.82 15.50
CA PHE A 72 19.61 15.90 14.53
C PHE A 72 18.98 17.13 15.17
N ILE A 73 19.15 18.28 14.50
CA ILE A 73 18.43 19.51 14.84
C ILE A 73 17.03 19.38 14.24
N LEU A 74 16.01 19.57 15.05
CA LEU A 74 14.63 19.50 14.59
C LEU A 74 14.27 20.75 13.77
N LEU A 75 14.01 20.54 12.48
CA LEU A 75 13.60 21.57 11.52
C LEU A 75 12.34 21.11 10.76
N GLU A 76 11.72 22.02 10.00
CA GLU A 76 10.52 21.73 9.19
C GLU A 76 10.74 20.62 8.15
N ASN A 77 11.99 20.41 7.71
CA ASN A 77 12.36 19.34 6.79
C ASN A 77 12.79 18.03 7.49
N SER A 78 12.69 17.95 8.82
CA SER A 78 13.05 16.75 9.60
C SER A 78 11.88 15.77 9.76
N GLU A 79 10.84 15.88 8.92
CA GLU A 79 9.63 15.07 9.05
C GLU A 79 9.91 13.58 8.98
N GLN A 80 10.69 13.17 7.97
CA GLN A 80 11.02 11.77 7.75
C GLN A 80 11.73 11.18 8.97
N GLU A 81 12.79 11.84 9.48
CA GLU A 81 13.54 11.36 10.64
C GLU A 81 12.67 11.26 11.89
N VAL A 82 11.74 12.21 12.08
CA VAL A 82 10.80 12.19 13.21
C VAL A 82 9.77 11.08 13.06
N MET A 83 9.21 10.86 11.87
CA MET A 83 8.20 9.83 11.62
C MET A 83 8.80 8.43 11.71
N GLU A 84 10.01 8.21 11.19
CA GLU A 84 10.74 6.95 11.31
C GLU A 84 11.06 6.62 12.77
N LEU A 85 11.57 7.60 13.52
CA LEU A 85 11.80 7.47 14.95
C LEU A 85 10.49 7.17 15.70
N ALA A 86 9.41 7.87 15.35
CA ALA A 86 8.11 7.67 15.97
C ALA A 86 7.58 6.25 15.73
N ALA A 87 7.64 5.77 14.50
CA ALA A 87 7.22 4.41 14.14
C ALA A 87 8.06 3.33 14.84
N ALA A 88 9.37 3.53 14.95
CA ALA A 88 10.26 2.60 15.65
C ALA A 88 9.93 2.51 17.15
N VAL A 89 9.76 3.65 17.81
CA VAL A 89 9.44 3.71 19.25
C VAL A 89 8.02 3.20 19.53
N ALA A 90 7.03 3.56 18.70
CA ALA A 90 5.66 3.05 18.85
C ALA A 90 5.62 1.52 18.78
N ARG A 91 6.30 0.90 17.80
CA ARG A 91 6.41 -0.57 17.70
C ARG A 91 7.04 -1.18 18.96
N ALA A 92 8.16 -0.61 19.40
CA ALA A 92 8.88 -1.09 20.57
C ALA A 92 8.13 -0.88 21.89
N ASN A 93 7.22 0.11 21.93
CA ASN A 93 6.38 0.44 23.08
C ASN A 93 4.96 -0.16 23.01
N GLY A 94 4.72 -1.12 22.10
CA GLY A 94 3.40 -1.76 21.97
C GLY A 94 2.28 -0.81 21.54
N TYR A 95 2.61 0.28 20.84
CA TYR A 95 1.71 1.33 20.36
C TYR A 95 0.95 2.07 21.48
N TRP A 96 1.49 2.10 22.70
CA TRP A 96 1.06 3.05 23.72
C TRP A 96 1.55 4.46 23.35
N SER A 97 0.68 5.46 23.48
CA SER A 97 1.02 6.88 23.26
C SER A 97 2.14 7.34 24.19
N TYR A 98 3.00 8.25 23.72
CA TYR A 98 4.18 8.69 24.46
C TYR A 98 4.64 10.11 24.06
N GLU A 99 5.58 10.64 24.82
CA GLU A 99 6.30 11.88 24.50
C GLU A 99 7.80 11.66 24.46
N LEU A 100 8.48 12.32 23.52
CA LEU A 100 9.92 12.53 23.51
C LEU A 100 10.18 13.98 23.90
N ILE A 101 11.04 14.19 24.90
CA ILE A 101 11.41 15.52 25.39
C ILE A 101 12.92 15.68 25.18
N ASP A 102 13.31 16.52 24.22
CA ASP A 102 14.72 16.90 24.01
C ASP A 102 14.99 18.25 24.68
N SER A 103 15.61 18.19 25.86
CA SER A 103 15.93 19.38 26.64
C SER A 103 17.03 20.24 26.02
N ARG A 104 17.88 19.70 25.13
CA ARG A 104 18.92 20.49 24.44
C ARG A 104 18.31 21.44 23.42
N GLN A 105 17.18 21.04 22.84
CA GLN A 105 16.48 21.79 21.78
C GLN A 105 15.17 22.42 22.26
N ALA A 106 14.87 22.36 23.56
CA ALA A 106 13.60 22.79 24.16
C ALA A 106 12.37 22.25 23.38
N THR A 107 12.45 20.99 22.93
CA THR A 107 11.50 20.41 21.97
C THR A 107 10.75 19.24 22.59
N THR A 108 9.46 19.14 22.27
CA THR A 108 8.60 17.99 22.62
C THR A 108 7.97 17.39 21.38
N ILE A 109 8.15 16.08 21.18
CA ILE A 109 7.46 15.30 20.16
C ILE A 109 6.45 14.41 20.87
N LYS A 110 5.16 14.65 20.66
CA LYS A 110 4.08 13.85 21.24
C LYS A 110 3.49 12.93 20.19
N VAL A 111 3.37 11.66 20.52
CA VAL A 111 2.88 10.61 19.62
C VAL A 111 1.65 9.97 20.22
N LEU A 112 0.52 10.15 19.57
CA LEU A 112 -0.74 9.50 19.93
C LEU A 112 -0.91 8.24 19.07
N SER A 113 -1.15 7.10 19.69
CA SER A 113 -1.25 5.80 19.02
C SER A 113 -2.53 5.06 19.39
N ASP A 114 -2.88 4.07 18.57
CA ASP A 114 -3.94 3.10 18.82
C ASP A 114 -3.34 1.70 19.01
N PRO A 115 -3.25 1.19 20.25
CA PRO A 115 -2.72 -0.13 20.53
C PRO A 115 -3.46 -1.27 19.83
N LYS A 116 -4.79 -1.14 19.63
CA LYS A 116 -5.61 -2.19 19.01
C LYS A 116 -5.37 -2.26 17.52
N LYS A 117 -5.28 -1.10 16.87
CA LYS A 117 -5.01 -1.00 15.42
C LYS A 117 -3.52 -1.08 15.08
N LYS A 118 -2.63 -1.06 16.10
CA LYS A 118 -1.17 -1.00 15.92
C LYS A 118 -0.77 0.15 14.97
N ALA A 119 -1.33 1.33 15.20
CA ALA A 119 -1.17 2.49 14.32
C ALA A 119 -0.87 3.76 15.11
N ILE A 120 -0.01 4.62 14.56
CA ILE A 120 0.14 6.00 15.03
C ILE A 120 -1.03 6.81 14.47
N ARG A 121 -1.70 7.58 15.34
CA ARG A 121 -2.80 8.47 14.96
C ARG A 121 -2.30 9.87 14.62
N THR A 122 -1.41 10.41 15.43
CA THR A 122 -0.94 11.79 15.31
C THR A 122 0.46 11.92 15.91
N VAL A 123 1.29 12.71 15.24
CA VAL A 123 2.56 13.21 15.78
C VAL A 123 2.44 14.74 15.84
N THR A 124 2.72 15.34 16.99
CA THR A 124 2.76 16.80 17.14
C THR A 124 4.10 17.21 17.68
N VAL A 125 4.67 18.27 17.12
CA VAL A 125 5.95 18.83 17.53
C VAL A 125 5.69 20.17 18.18
N ASN A 126 6.11 20.32 19.43
CA ASN A 126 5.84 21.50 20.26
C ASN A 126 4.34 21.88 20.32
N GLY A 127 3.47 20.88 20.23
CA GLY A 127 2.02 21.04 20.22
C GLY A 127 1.42 21.41 18.85
N ASN A 128 2.24 21.58 17.81
CA ASN A 128 1.79 21.82 16.44
C ASN A 128 1.73 20.51 15.64
N ALA A 129 0.56 20.17 15.10
CA ALA A 129 0.38 19.01 14.21
C ALA A 129 0.87 19.27 12.77
N HIS A 130 0.99 20.55 12.38
CA HIS A 130 1.44 21.03 11.08
C HIS A 130 2.88 21.57 11.13
N PHE A 131 3.68 21.10 12.10
CA PHE A 131 5.03 21.62 12.29
C PHE A 131 5.88 21.50 11.02
N PHE A 132 5.71 20.43 10.26
CA PHE A 132 6.42 20.18 9.01
C PHE A 132 5.81 20.92 7.81
N ASP A 133 4.56 21.37 7.92
CA ASP A 133 3.85 22.08 6.85
C ASP A 133 4.01 23.62 6.89
N GLN A 134 4.78 24.17 7.84
CA GLN A 134 4.84 25.62 8.11
C GLN A 134 5.21 26.47 6.89
N ARG A 135 6.03 25.93 5.97
CA ARG A 135 6.36 26.63 4.71
C ARG A 135 5.13 26.82 3.84
N PHE A 136 4.31 25.78 3.71
CA PHE A 136 3.08 25.83 2.95
C PHE A 136 2.03 26.69 3.66
N ASP A 137 1.93 26.64 4.98
CA ASP A 137 1.07 27.55 5.76
C ASP A 137 1.45 29.03 5.51
N LYS A 138 2.75 29.32 5.48
CA LYS A 138 3.27 30.66 5.16
C LYS A 138 2.93 31.07 3.73
N TYR A 139 3.09 30.17 2.76
CA TYR A 139 2.67 30.39 1.37
C TYR A 139 1.17 30.71 1.30
N LEU A 140 0.31 29.89 1.90
CA LEU A 140 -1.14 30.09 1.95
C LEU A 140 -1.56 31.38 2.64
N SER A 141 -0.80 31.85 3.64
CA SER A 141 -1.13 33.08 4.38
C SER A 141 -1.14 34.34 3.50
N GLY A 142 -0.42 34.33 2.38
CA GLY A 142 -0.41 35.40 1.39
C GLY A 142 -1.54 35.32 0.36
N ILE A 143 -2.25 34.18 0.32
CA ILE A 143 -3.29 33.90 -0.67
C ILE A 143 -4.66 34.26 -0.10
N THR A 144 -5.46 34.99 -0.86
CA THR A 144 -6.80 35.42 -0.43
C THR A 144 -7.91 35.00 -1.37
N ASN A 145 -7.56 34.57 -2.59
CA ASN A 145 -8.50 34.10 -3.61
C ASN A 145 -8.07 32.72 -4.14
N LEU A 146 -9.03 31.82 -4.30
CA LEU A 146 -8.81 30.48 -4.82
C LEU A 146 -8.20 30.49 -6.23
N ALA A 147 -8.49 31.51 -7.04
CA ALA A 147 -7.95 31.66 -8.39
C ALA A 147 -6.42 31.88 -8.43
N GLU A 148 -5.80 32.21 -7.29
CA GLU A 148 -4.34 32.32 -7.16
C GLU A 148 -3.66 30.94 -6.98
N LEU A 149 -4.44 29.88 -6.77
CA LEU A 149 -3.98 28.52 -6.51
C LEU A 149 -4.16 27.63 -7.74
N ASN A 150 -3.21 26.71 -7.94
CA ASN A 150 -3.32 25.66 -8.96
C ASN A 150 -4.15 24.48 -8.42
N VAL A 151 -5.46 24.63 -8.45
CA VAL A 151 -6.42 23.60 -8.00
C VAL A 151 -6.45 22.45 -9.02
N LYS A 152 -6.26 21.22 -8.54
CA LYS A 152 -6.32 19.99 -9.35
C LYS A 152 -7.63 19.24 -9.20
N ALA A 153 -8.21 19.26 -8.01
CA ALA A 153 -9.51 18.66 -7.73
C ALA A 153 -10.21 19.42 -6.59
N SER A 154 -11.54 19.29 -6.52
CA SER A 154 -12.33 19.87 -5.43
C SER A 154 -13.52 18.99 -5.08
N GLY A 155 -13.85 18.89 -3.80
CA GLY A 155 -15.01 18.13 -3.33
C GLY A 155 -15.11 18.13 -1.81
N ASP A 156 -16.26 17.70 -1.30
CA ASP A 156 -16.48 17.45 0.14
C ASP A 156 -15.91 16.08 0.50
N ILE A 157 -14.61 16.02 0.77
CA ILE A 157 -13.83 14.79 0.94
C ILE A 157 -14.16 14.14 2.28
N ASP A 158 -14.37 14.94 3.32
CA ASP A 158 -14.63 14.47 4.68
C ASP A 158 -16.11 14.39 5.05
N ASN A 159 -17.00 14.72 4.11
CA ASN A 159 -18.46 14.73 4.26
C ASN A 159 -18.95 15.71 5.36
N ASP A 160 -18.25 16.83 5.57
CA ASP A 160 -18.67 17.91 6.47
C ASP A 160 -19.51 19.01 5.77
N SER A 161 -19.88 18.79 4.51
CA SER A 161 -20.60 19.72 3.63
C SER A 161 -19.83 20.99 3.27
N LYS A 162 -18.51 21.02 3.50
CA LYS A 162 -17.62 22.05 2.95
C LYS A 162 -16.81 21.45 1.82
N THR A 163 -16.25 22.34 1.01
CA THR A 163 -15.42 21.93 -0.12
C THR A 163 -13.96 22.03 0.25
N GLU A 164 -13.24 20.93 0.09
CA GLU A 164 -11.80 20.87 0.10
C GLU A 164 -11.27 20.97 -1.33
N TYR A 165 -10.04 21.44 -1.44
CA TYR A 165 -9.34 21.61 -2.69
C TYR A 165 -8.00 20.88 -2.61
N VAL A 166 -7.68 20.10 -3.62
CA VAL A 166 -6.33 19.57 -3.81
C VAL A 166 -5.58 20.59 -4.65
N VAL A 167 -4.51 21.15 -4.10
CA VAL A 167 -3.70 22.19 -4.75
C VAL A 167 -2.30 21.70 -5.02
N TYR A 168 -1.82 22.04 -6.22
CA TYR A 168 -0.47 21.80 -6.68
C TYR A 168 0.42 22.98 -6.32
N THR A 169 1.56 22.70 -5.70
CA THR A 169 2.57 23.71 -5.37
C THR A 169 3.98 23.24 -5.72
N GLN A 170 4.78 24.17 -6.20
CA GLN A 170 6.22 24.04 -6.37
C GLN A 170 6.87 25.10 -5.48
N LEU A 171 7.37 24.69 -4.31
CA LEU A 171 7.85 25.60 -3.28
C LEU A 171 9.38 25.81 -3.31
N GLU A 172 10.12 25.04 -4.11
CA GLU A 172 11.58 25.12 -4.20
C GLU A 172 12.05 25.79 -5.52
N PRO A 173 13.22 26.46 -5.55
CA PRO A 173 13.75 27.17 -6.72
C PRO A 173 14.01 26.27 -7.94
N GLU A 174 14.05 26.88 -9.13
CA GLU A 174 14.16 26.21 -10.45
C GLU A 174 15.34 25.22 -10.59
N ASP A 175 16.43 25.37 -9.82
CA ASP A 175 17.61 24.49 -9.88
C ASP A 175 17.49 23.20 -9.03
N THR A 176 16.43 23.04 -8.24
CA THR A 176 16.05 21.75 -7.62
C THR A 176 14.84 21.20 -8.38
N ALA A 177 15.11 20.61 -9.55
CA ALA A 177 14.09 20.00 -10.38
C ALA A 177 13.16 19.10 -9.54
N GLU A 178 11.84 19.34 -9.68
CA GLU A 178 10.80 18.31 -9.61
C GLU A 178 10.35 17.78 -8.24
N LYS A 179 10.40 18.57 -7.15
CA LYS A 179 9.53 18.28 -5.99
C LYS A 179 8.24 19.08 -6.06
N VAL A 180 7.29 18.49 -6.79
CA VAL A 180 5.88 18.88 -6.74
C VAL A 180 5.30 18.40 -5.42
N GLU A 181 4.51 19.26 -4.78
CA GLU A 181 3.73 18.88 -3.60
C GLU A 181 2.25 19.12 -3.86
N LEU A 182 1.44 18.13 -3.49
CA LEU A 182 -0.01 18.26 -3.46
C LEU A 182 -0.46 18.42 -2.00
N HIS A 183 -1.28 19.42 -1.74
CA HIS A 183 -1.86 19.67 -0.43
C HIS A 183 -3.38 19.71 -0.51
N VAL A 184 -4.04 19.29 0.57
CA VAL A 184 -5.48 19.47 0.74
C VAL A 184 -5.71 20.71 1.57
N ILE A 185 -6.53 21.63 1.08
CA ILE A 185 -6.86 22.87 1.76
C ILE A 185 -8.37 23.06 1.84
N ARG A 186 -8.81 23.94 2.73
CA ARG A 186 -10.21 24.37 2.82
C ARG A 186 -10.29 25.88 2.98
N GLN A 187 -11.26 26.48 2.30
CA GLN A 187 -11.51 27.92 2.48
C GLN A 187 -12.33 28.17 3.74
N ASN A 188 -11.82 29.02 4.62
CA ASN A 188 -12.52 29.50 5.82
C ASN A 188 -12.60 31.02 5.80
N GLY A 189 -13.71 31.54 5.26
CA GLY A 189 -13.89 32.97 5.01
C GLY A 189 -12.91 33.48 3.94
N LYS A 190 -12.02 34.40 4.32
CA LYS A 190 -11.00 35.00 3.42
C LYS A 190 -9.63 34.30 3.47
N ARG A 191 -9.52 33.22 4.24
CA ARG A 191 -8.26 32.51 4.45
C ARG A 191 -8.41 31.06 4.01
N PHE A 192 -7.28 30.45 3.69
CA PHE A 192 -7.18 29.02 3.47
C PHE A 192 -6.56 28.35 4.70
N GLU A 193 -7.16 27.24 5.08
CA GLU A 193 -6.65 26.32 6.09
C GLU A 193 -5.96 25.16 5.37
N ASN A 194 -4.73 24.85 5.77
CA ASN A 194 -4.03 23.65 5.34
C ASN A 194 -4.56 22.45 6.12
N LEU A 195 -5.05 21.44 5.41
CA LEU A 195 -5.56 20.21 6.00
C LEU A 195 -4.58 19.03 5.87
N GLY A 196 -3.45 19.25 5.20
CA GLY A 196 -2.34 18.31 5.13
C GLY A 196 -1.87 18.02 3.72
N LYS A 197 -0.63 17.54 3.64
CA LYS A 197 0.03 17.12 2.41
C LYS A 197 -0.41 15.72 1.96
N LEU A 198 -0.46 15.51 0.66
CA LEU A 198 -0.55 14.18 0.06
C LEU A 198 0.87 13.60 -0.04
N GLU A 199 1.27 12.83 0.97
CA GLU A 199 2.61 12.24 1.03
C GLU A 199 2.92 11.34 -0.17
N ASP A 200 4.15 11.47 -0.68
CA ASP A 200 4.67 10.72 -1.83
C ASP A 200 3.79 10.75 -3.09
N ALA A 201 2.94 11.77 -3.24
CA ALA A 201 1.97 11.86 -4.34
C ALA A 201 2.58 12.00 -5.74
N VAL A 202 3.80 12.53 -5.82
CA VAL A 202 4.57 12.69 -7.07
C VAL A 202 6.03 12.45 -6.72
N PHE A 203 6.55 11.25 -7.01
CA PHE A 203 7.98 10.97 -6.84
C PHE A 203 8.76 11.51 -8.04
N VAL A 204 10.04 11.87 -7.89
CA VAL A 204 10.87 12.51 -8.95
C VAL A 204 10.90 11.71 -10.26
N VAL A 205 10.66 10.40 -10.23
CA VAL A 205 10.60 9.55 -11.43
C VAL A 205 9.23 9.52 -12.12
N HIS A 206 8.24 10.21 -11.55
CA HIS A 206 6.85 10.22 -11.99
C HIS A 206 6.35 11.67 -12.16
N GLY A 207 5.69 11.95 -13.29
CA GLY A 207 4.92 13.17 -13.51
C GLY A 207 3.49 13.02 -12.98
N LEU A 208 2.89 14.14 -12.57
CA LEU A 208 1.47 14.21 -12.28
C LEU A 208 0.67 14.22 -13.59
N ASP A 209 -0.25 13.28 -13.76
CA ASP A 209 -1.25 13.31 -14.84
C ASP A 209 -2.46 14.13 -14.38
N HIS A 210 -3.29 13.56 -13.49
CA HIS A 210 -4.47 14.24 -12.97
C HIS A 210 -4.82 13.80 -11.54
N VAL A 211 -5.77 14.50 -10.93
CA VAL A 211 -6.28 14.20 -9.58
C VAL A 211 -7.79 14.11 -9.63
N GLU A 212 -8.35 13.09 -8.98
CA GLU A 212 -9.79 12.89 -8.87
C GLU A 212 -10.22 12.77 -7.41
N ILE A 213 -11.46 13.17 -7.14
CA ILE A 213 -12.13 12.87 -5.87
C ILE A 213 -13.31 11.97 -6.19
N LEU A 214 -13.25 10.72 -5.73
CA LEU A 214 -14.16 9.65 -6.14
C LEU A 214 -14.61 8.79 -4.97
N LYS A 215 -15.68 8.03 -5.18
CA LYS A 215 -16.11 6.96 -4.27
C LYS A 215 -15.57 5.64 -4.81
N LEU A 216 -15.09 4.78 -3.92
CA LEU A 216 -14.61 3.45 -4.29
C LEU A 216 -15.68 2.38 -4.14
N ASP A 217 -16.68 2.65 -3.31
CA ASP A 217 -17.75 1.72 -2.96
C ASP A 217 -19.01 2.47 -2.52
N GLN A 218 -20.02 1.69 -2.15
CA GLN A 218 -21.33 2.17 -1.69
C GLN A 218 -21.31 2.77 -0.28
N SER A 219 -20.16 2.85 0.41
CA SER A 219 -20.08 3.47 1.75
C SER A 219 -20.29 4.98 1.72
N GLY A 220 -20.17 5.60 0.53
CA GLY A 220 -20.25 7.04 0.35
C GLY A 220 -18.99 7.80 0.79
N LYS A 221 -17.96 7.10 1.28
CA LYS A 221 -16.66 7.71 1.58
C LYS A 221 -15.96 8.12 0.30
N LYS A 222 -15.48 9.36 0.28
CA LYS A 222 -14.68 9.87 -0.83
C LYS A 222 -13.19 9.66 -0.55
N HIS A 223 -12.47 9.47 -1.63
CA HIS A 223 -11.04 9.29 -1.66
C HIS A 223 -10.45 10.27 -2.67
N ILE A 224 -9.17 10.57 -2.51
CA ILE A 224 -8.41 11.35 -3.49
C ILE A 224 -7.55 10.35 -4.25
N ALA A 225 -7.74 10.25 -5.57
CA ALA A 225 -6.87 9.48 -6.45
C ALA A 225 -5.93 10.46 -7.17
N VAL A 226 -4.63 10.24 -7.05
CA VAL A 226 -3.58 10.99 -7.76
C VAL A 226 -2.99 10.06 -8.80
N TYR A 227 -3.23 10.35 -10.07
CA TYR A 227 -2.72 9.57 -11.20
C TYR A 227 -1.38 10.14 -11.67
N MET A 228 -0.47 9.24 -12.00
CA MET A 228 0.92 9.54 -12.26
C MET A 228 1.41 8.80 -13.52
N GLU A 229 2.31 9.45 -14.25
CA GLU A 229 3.00 8.90 -15.41
C GLU A 229 4.49 8.74 -15.11
N GLY A 230 5.04 7.56 -15.36
CA GLY A 230 6.46 7.27 -15.23
C GLY A 230 7.21 7.55 -16.52
N ILE A 231 8.49 7.90 -16.39
CA ILE A 231 9.38 8.25 -17.52
C ILE A 231 9.50 7.13 -18.57
N LEU A 232 9.25 5.87 -18.18
CA LEU A 232 9.33 4.69 -19.04
C LEU A 232 7.97 4.22 -19.60
N GLY A 233 6.93 5.06 -19.52
CA GLY A 233 5.61 4.79 -20.11
C GLY A 233 4.62 4.10 -19.19
N GLY A 234 4.88 4.12 -17.89
CA GLY A 234 4.05 3.45 -16.88
C GLY A 234 3.03 4.41 -16.32
N GLU A 235 1.82 3.94 -16.11
CA GLU A 235 0.77 4.76 -15.48
C GLU A 235 0.33 4.08 -14.20
N GLY A 236 0.12 4.87 -13.15
CA GLY A 236 -0.39 4.37 -11.89
C GLY A 236 -1.01 5.43 -11.02
N PHE A 237 -1.38 5.05 -9.80
CA PHE A 237 -2.05 5.97 -8.88
C PHE A 237 -1.64 5.79 -7.42
N ASN A 238 -1.73 6.89 -6.68
CA ASN A 238 -1.82 6.89 -5.24
C ASN A 238 -3.24 7.21 -4.82
N LEU A 239 -3.74 6.48 -3.83
CA LEU A 239 -5.09 6.61 -3.31
C LEU A 239 -5.02 7.05 -1.86
N TYR A 240 -5.71 8.12 -1.52
CA TYR A 240 -5.74 8.69 -0.17
C TYR A 240 -7.13 8.64 0.42
N GLN A 241 -7.19 8.31 1.71
CA GLN A 241 -8.40 8.32 2.52
C GLN A 241 -8.33 9.45 3.54
N TRP A 242 -9.46 10.11 3.79
CA TRP A 242 -9.59 11.02 4.92
C TRP A 242 -9.63 10.27 6.26
N THR A 243 -8.68 10.56 7.14
CA THR A 243 -8.61 9.96 8.48
C THR A 243 -8.11 10.96 9.50
N ASN A 244 -8.84 11.17 10.59
CA ASN A 244 -8.49 12.10 11.68
C ASN A 244 -8.18 13.53 11.18
N ASN A 245 -9.04 14.08 10.32
CA ASN A 245 -8.93 15.44 9.77
C ASN A 245 -7.70 15.69 8.88
N ARG A 246 -7.17 14.64 8.24
CA ARG A 246 -6.09 14.77 7.26
C ARG A 246 -6.18 13.70 6.19
N PRO A 247 -5.60 13.91 5.00
CA PRO A 247 -5.42 12.84 4.02
C PRO A 247 -4.36 11.86 4.51
N VAL A 248 -4.56 10.57 4.24
CA VAL A 248 -3.61 9.49 4.54
C VAL A 248 -3.54 8.56 3.33
N LEU A 249 -2.33 8.24 2.88
CA LEU A 249 -2.12 7.27 1.81
C LEU A 249 -2.71 5.91 2.22
N LEU A 250 -3.65 5.42 1.44
CA LEU A 250 -4.31 4.14 1.60
C LEU A 250 -3.63 3.06 0.75
N GLU A 251 -3.33 3.39 -0.50
CA GLU A 251 -2.73 2.48 -1.47
C GLU A 251 -1.86 3.26 -2.45
N SER A 252 -0.78 2.63 -2.89
CA SER A 252 0.01 3.07 -4.04
C SER A 252 0.07 1.88 -4.99
N ASN A 253 -0.42 2.06 -6.22
CA ASN A 253 -0.41 1.04 -7.24
C ASN A 253 0.20 1.62 -8.51
N PHE A 254 1.47 1.28 -8.72
CA PHE A 254 2.25 1.69 -9.88
C PHE A 254 2.94 0.45 -10.45
N PRO A 255 3.11 0.33 -11.78
CA PRO A 255 3.86 -0.78 -12.35
C PRO A 255 5.28 -0.91 -11.79
N ASN A 256 5.80 -2.15 -11.75
CA ASN A 256 7.13 -2.45 -11.21
C ASN A 256 8.27 -1.75 -11.99
N ALA A 257 9.52 -1.90 -11.55
CA ALA A 257 10.71 -1.09 -11.90
C ALA A 257 11.02 -0.81 -13.40
N THR A 258 10.38 -1.47 -14.38
CA THR A 258 10.45 -1.07 -15.79
C THR A 258 9.53 0.10 -16.14
N GLY A 259 8.55 0.38 -15.28
CA GLY A 259 7.48 1.32 -15.55
C GLY A 259 6.63 0.90 -16.75
N GLN A 260 6.43 -0.39 -17.04
CA GLN A 260 5.57 -0.81 -18.14
C GLN A 260 4.20 -1.31 -17.65
N GLY A 261 3.13 -0.83 -18.28
CA GLY A 261 1.74 -1.17 -17.95
C GLY A 261 0.98 0.01 -17.35
N LYS A 262 -0.32 -0.18 -17.13
CA LYS A 262 -1.21 0.85 -16.58
C LYS A 262 -1.91 0.35 -15.33
N ARG A 263 -2.04 1.20 -14.33
CA ARG A 263 -2.86 0.99 -13.13
C ARG A 263 -3.82 2.15 -13.00
N TYR A 264 -5.10 1.85 -12.91
CA TYR A 264 -6.13 2.88 -12.79
C TYR A 264 -7.36 2.34 -12.05
N LEU A 265 -8.26 3.24 -11.67
CA LEU A 265 -9.54 2.90 -11.06
C LEU A 265 -10.65 3.04 -12.11
N GLU A 266 -11.50 2.03 -12.26
CA GLU A 266 -12.64 2.07 -13.16
C GLU A 266 -13.78 1.20 -12.62
N ASP A 267 -15.03 1.64 -12.72
CA ASP A 267 -16.22 0.81 -12.44
C ASP A 267 -16.59 0.05 -13.71
N ILE A 268 -16.09 -1.18 -13.83
CA ILE A 268 -16.14 -1.96 -15.07
C ILE A 268 -17.53 -2.53 -15.36
N ASP A 269 -18.34 -2.77 -14.32
CA ASP A 269 -19.68 -3.36 -14.47
C ASP A 269 -20.83 -2.45 -14.01
N ALA A 270 -20.54 -1.18 -13.78
CA ALA A 270 -21.47 -0.11 -13.41
C ALA A 270 -22.27 -0.43 -12.14
N ASN A 271 -21.61 -1.02 -11.13
CA ASN A 271 -22.22 -1.42 -9.87
C ASN A 271 -21.96 -0.42 -8.71
N GLU A 272 -21.32 0.72 -9.01
CA GLU A 272 -20.87 1.76 -8.08
C GLU A 272 -19.72 1.31 -7.14
N ILE A 273 -19.01 0.25 -7.51
CA ILE A 273 -17.78 -0.23 -6.87
C ILE A 273 -16.67 -0.13 -7.91
N MET A 274 -15.64 0.65 -7.59
CA MET A 274 -14.47 0.76 -8.47
C MET A 274 -13.64 -0.53 -8.41
N ASP A 275 -13.10 -0.92 -9.55
CA ASP A 275 -12.04 -1.92 -9.66
C ASP A 275 -10.68 -1.22 -9.69
N SER A 276 -9.70 -1.77 -8.98
CA SER A 276 -8.27 -1.51 -9.24
C SER A 276 -7.88 -2.34 -10.46
N VAL A 277 -7.65 -1.68 -11.59
CA VAL A 277 -7.37 -2.31 -12.88
C VAL A 277 -5.87 -2.39 -13.11
N SER A 278 -5.37 -3.57 -13.41
CA SER A 278 -3.98 -3.79 -13.82
C SER A 278 -3.90 -4.24 -15.26
N GLU A 279 -3.30 -3.40 -16.10
CA GLU A 279 -3.07 -3.67 -17.51
C GLU A 279 -1.61 -4.05 -17.76
N TYR A 280 -1.43 -5.14 -18.50
CA TYR A 280 -0.14 -5.66 -18.94
C TYR A 280 -0.18 -5.89 -20.45
N SER A 281 0.90 -5.55 -21.14
CA SER A 281 1.12 -5.92 -22.54
C SER A 281 2.38 -6.76 -22.61
N TYR A 282 2.28 -7.92 -23.27
CA TYR A 282 3.38 -8.86 -23.40
C TYR A 282 3.82 -8.96 -24.86
N GLU A 283 5.13 -8.86 -25.08
CA GLU A 283 5.77 -9.23 -26.34
C GLU A 283 5.92 -10.76 -26.40
N ASP A 284 4.82 -11.49 -26.31
CA ASP A 284 4.80 -12.95 -26.35
C ASP A 284 4.30 -13.49 -27.69
N LEU A 285 4.25 -14.83 -27.85
CA LEU A 285 3.88 -15.44 -29.12
C LEU A 285 2.48 -15.02 -29.62
N GLN A 286 1.56 -14.70 -28.70
CA GLN A 286 0.19 -14.30 -29.04
C GLN A 286 -0.02 -12.77 -29.04
N GLY A 287 0.98 -12.00 -28.60
CA GLY A 287 0.86 -10.57 -28.32
C GLY A 287 -0.24 -10.31 -27.29
N HIS A 288 -0.22 -11.02 -26.15
CA HIS A 288 -1.25 -10.88 -25.14
C HIS A 288 -1.28 -9.48 -24.52
N GLN A 289 -2.48 -8.95 -24.34
CA GLN A 289 -2.74 -7.83 -23.45
C GLN A 289 -3.73 -8.30 -22.38
N LEU A 290 -3.27 -8.29 -21.13
CA LEU A 290 -4.01 -8.81 -19.98
C LEU A 290 -4.52 -7.65 -19.13
N PHE A 291 -5.80 -7.70 -18.81
CA PHE A 291 -6.44 -6.86 -17.81
C PHE A 291 -6.83 -7.72 -16.62
N ILE A 292 -6.44 -7.29 -15.43
CA ILE A 292 -6.85 -7.88 -14.16
C ILE A 292 -7.69 -6.84 -13.42
N TYR A 293 -8.90 -7.23 -13.03
CA TYR A 293 -9.85 -6.36 -12.33
C TYR A 293 -10.00 -6.82 -10.89
N HIS A 294 -9.65 -5.95 -9.95
CA HIS A 294 -9.73 -6.20 -8.51
C HIS A 294 -10.80 -5.29 -7.88
N PRO A 295 -12.01 -5.81 -7.56
CA PRO A 295 -13.04 -5.02 -6.89
C PRO A 295 -12.55 -4.47 -5.57
N TYR A 296 -12.67 -3.15 -5.36
CA TYR A 296 -12.06 -2.48 -4.21
C TYR A 296 -12.60 -3.00 -2.86
N ASP A 297 -13.91 -3.24 -2.80
CA ASP A 297 -14.58 -3.76 -1.61
C ASP A 297 -14.38 -5.26 -1.38
N ARG A 298 -13.71 -5.95 -2.32
CA ARG A 298 -13.46 -7.40 -2.34
C ARG A 298 -14.73 -8.25 -2.27
N SER A 299 -15.87 -7.71 -2.71
CA SER A 299 -17.14 -8.42 -2.76
C SER A 299 -17.14 -9.58 -3.76
N ALA A 300 -16.30 -9.50 -4.79
CA ALA A 300 -16.14 -10.51 -5.82
C ALA A 300 -14.67 -10.93 -6.00
N SER A 301 -14.47 -12.09 -6.64
CA SER A 301 -13.15 -12.55 -7.06
C SER A 301 -12.65 -11.74 -8.25
N ASP A 302 -11.33 -11.71 -8.41
CA ASP A 302 -10.67 -11.10 -9.57
C ASP A 302 -11.26 -11.59 -10.90
N LYS A 303 -11.45 -10.66 -11.82
CA LYS A 303 -11.84 -10.97 -13.21
C LYS A 303 -10.63 -10.72 -14.12
N TYR A 304 -10.59 -11.45 -15.23
CA TYR A 304 -9.52 -11.36 -16.21
C TYR A 304 -10.12 -11.13 -17.59
N LYS A 305 -9.48 -10.27 -18.37
CA LYS A 305 -9.75 -10.10 -19.80
C LYS A 305 -8.43 -10.19 -20.56
N VAL A 306 -8.42 -11.01 -21.60
CA VAL A 306 -7.27 -11.19 -22.49
C VAL A 306 -7.65 -10.68 -23.87
N LEU A 307 -6.81 -9.82 -24.43
CA LEU A 307 -6.83 -9.44 -25.84
C LEU A 307 -5.59 -10.03 -26.53
N TYR A 308 -5.69 -10.27 -27.83
CA TYR A 308 -4.64 -10.90 -28.63
C TYR A 308 -4.25 -9.98 -29.78
N HIS A 309 -2.95 -9.70 -29.91
CA HIS A 309 -2.40 -8.85 -30.97
C HIS A 309 -1.66 -9.64 -32.06
N ASN A 310 -1.83 -10.97 -32.11
CA ASN A 310 -1.29 -11.89 -33.14
C ASN A 310 -1.87 -11.72 -34.57
N GLY A 311 -2.55 -10.62 -34.88
CA GLY A 311 -3.21 -10.38 -36.17
C GLY A 311 -4.54 -11.13 -36.39
N HIS A 312 -4.85 -12.14 -35.58
CA HIS A 312 -6.12 -12.88 -35.62
C HIS A 312 -7.11 -12.44 -34.54
N GLY A 313 -6.66 -11.70 -33.52
CA GLY A 313 -7.52 -11.17 -32.45
C GLY A 313 -8.07 -12.24 -31.48
N GLN A 314 -7.55 -13.46 -31.56
CA GLN A 314 -7.93 -14.59 -30.72
C GLN A 314 -6.75 -15.57 -30.60
N PHE A 315 -6.81 -16.47 -29.61
CA PHE A 315 -5.81 -17.52 -29.47
C PHE A 315 -5.63 -18.35 -30.76
N THR A 316 -4.41 -18.37 -31.26
CA THR A 316 -4.01 -19.17 -32.42
C THR A 316 -3.16 -20.34 -31.95
N TYR A 317 -3.63 -21.56 -32.20
CA TYR A 317 -2.92 -22.76 -31.75
C TYR A 317 -1.57 -22.88 -32.46
N PRO A 318 -0.43 -23.05 -31.74
CA PRO A 318 0.88 -23.08 -32.39
C PRO A 318 1.15 -24.33 -33.24
N ASP A 319 1.85 -24.17 -34.35
CA ASP A 319 2.06 -25.23 -35.35
C ASP A 319 3.22 -26.19 -35.03
N SER A 320 4.14 -25.79 -34.17
CA SER A 320 5.34 -26.57 -33.81
C SER A 320 5.36 -26.95 -32.34
N ALA A 321 6.03 -28.06 -32.00
CA ALA A 321 6.17 -28.49 -30.61
C ALA A 321 6.89 -27.44 -29.75
N GLU A 322 7.91 -26.81 -30.30
CA GLU A 322 8.66 -25.71 -29.68
C GLU A 322 7.77 -24.50 -29.41
N SER A 323 6.92 -24.11 -30.36
CA SER A 323 5.99 -22.99 -30.20
C SER A 323 4.87 -23.31 -29.19
N VAL A 324 4.38 -24.55 -29.14
CA VAL A 324 3.42 -24.98 -28.10
C VAL A 324 4.06 -24.88 -26.70
N ILE A 325 5.32 -25.29 -26.57
CA ILE A 325 6.07 -25.17 -25.32
C ILE A 325 6.27 -23.69 -24.96
N ARG A 326 6.67 -22.85 -25.94
CA ARG A 326 6.85 -21.40 -25.74
C ARG A 326 5.58 -20.77 -25.18
N ASN A 327 4.45 -20.95 -25.87
CA ASN A 327 3.16 -20.42 -25.45
C ASN A 327 2.78 -20.90 -24.06
N TYR A 328 2.97 -22.19 -23.75
CA TYR A 328 2.67 -22.72 -22.42
C TYR A 328 3.52 -22.06 -21.32
N LEU A 329 4.80 -21.78 -21.59
CA LEU A 329 5.69 -21.10 -20.65
C LEU A 329 5.28 -19.63 -20.45
N GLU A 330 4.91 -18.93 -21.51
CA GLU A 330 4.41 -17.54 -21.48
C GLU A 330 3.09 -17.46 -20.69
N ASP A 331 2.12 -18.31 -21.03
CA ASP A 331 0.81 -18.43 -20.34
C ASP A 331 0.97 -18.84 -18.86
N SER A 332 2.07 -19.49 -18.50
CA SER A 332 2.31 -19.90 -17.10
C SER A 332 2.56 -18.72 -16.17
N LEU A 333 2.75 -17.49 -16.68
CA LEU A 333 2.83 -16.29 -15.86
C LEU A 333 1.49 -16.01 -15.16
N TRP A 334 0.36 -16.19 -15.87
CA TRP A 334 -0.99 -15.99 -15.37
C TRP A 334 -1.89 -17.20 -15.69
N PRO A 335 -1.65 -18.36 -15.04
CA PRO A 335 -2.33 -19.60 -15.40
C PRO A 335 -3.85 -19.55 -15.17
N GLU A 336 -4.33 -18.68 -14.29
CA GLU A 336 -5.75 -18.42 -14.07
C GLU A 336 -6.39 -17.74 -15.28
N ALA A 337 -5.74 -16.69 -15.82
CA ALA A 337 -6.21 -15.95 -17.00
C ALA A 337 -6.17 -16.81 -18.27
N TYR A 338 -5.11 -17.59 -18.45
CA TYR A 338 -4.86 -18.38 -19.66
C TYR A 338 -5.28 -19.85 -19.54
N SER A 339 -6.07 -20.20 -18.51
CA SER A 339 -6.38 -21.60 -18.17
C SER A 339 -7.03 -22.39 -19.32
N ALA A 340 -7.82 -21.73 -20.17
CA ALA A 340 -8.48 -22.35 -21.32
C ALA A 340 -7.46 -22.76 -22.39
N GLU A 341 -6.46 -21.93 -22.65
CA GLU A 341 -5.41 -22.16 -23.65
C GLU A 341 -4.45 -23.24 -23.19
N MET A 342 -3.99 -23.13 -21.95
CA MET A 342 -3.12 -24.13 -21.33
C MET A 342 -3.76 -25.54 -21.34
N LYS A 343 -5.08 -25.63 -21.08
CA LYS A 343 -5.83 -26.90 -21.19
C LYS A 343 -5.83 -27.46 -22.61
N ARG A 344 -5.89 -26.62 -23.65
CA ARG A 344 -5.84 -27.09 -25.04
C ARG A 344 -4.47 -27.67 -25.38
N MET A 345 -3.40 -27.09 -24.86
CA MET A 345 -2.02 -27.55 -25.05
C MET A 345 -1.65 -28.78 -24.21
N ALA A 346 -2.40 -29.06 -23.14
CA ALA A 346 -2.19 -30.24 -22.30
C ALA A 346 -2.75 -31.53 -22.94
N ALA A 347 -1.92 -32.57 -23.02
CA ALA A 347 -2.37 -33.95 -23.26
C ALA A 347 -2.77 -34.65 -21.95
N ASP A 348 -2.13 -34.27 -20.85
CA ASP A 348 -2.43 -34.73 -19.49
C ASP A 348 -2.79 -33.52 -18.63
N PRO A 349 -4.01 -33.42 -18.08
CA PRO A 349 -4.42 -32.30 -17.23
C PRO A 349 -3.53 -32.10 -15.99
N GLU A 350 -2.82 -33.14 -15.53
CA GLU A 350 -1.96 -33.05 -14.35
C GLU A 350 -0.80 -32.06 -14.54
N ILE A 351 -0.38 -31.78 -15.79
CA ILE A 351 0.68 -30.80 -16.04
C ILE A 351 0.29 -29.39 -15.59
N LEU A 352 -1.00 -29.06 -15.55
CA LEU A 352 -1.49 -27.74 -15.15
C LEU A 352 -1.20 -27.44 -13.67
N LYS A 353 -0.89 -28.47 -12.87
CA LYS A 353 -0.46 -28.32 -11.48
C LYS A 353 1.02 -27.97 -11.35
N PHE A 354 1.81 -28.15 -12.41
CA PHE A 354 3.23 -27.85 -12.41
C PHE A 354 3.45 -26.33 -12.39
N LYS A 355 4.15 -25.84 -11.36
CA LYS A 355 4.45 -24.42 -11.21
C LYS A 355 5.76 -24.08 -11.91
N VAL A 356 5.66 -23.67 -13.18
CA VAL A 356 6.82 -23.28 -14.02
C VAL A 356 7.68 -22.22 -13.33
N SER A 357 7.08 -21.25 -12.66
CA SER A 357 7.77 -20.18 -11.91
C SER A 357 8.70 -20.67 -10.79
N LYS A 358 8.56 -21.93 -10.34
CA LYS A 358 9.50 -22.52 -9.38
C LYS A 358 10.82 -22.94 -10.01
N VAL A 359 10.84 -23.12 -11.33
CA VAL A 359 12.02 -23.55 -12.08
C VAL A 359 12.50 -22.45 -13.00
N MET A 360 11.64 -21.81 -13.78
CA MET A 360 11.99 -20.76 -14.74
C MET A 360 11.60 -19.36 -14.23
N GLU A 361 12.33 -18.34 -14.67
CA GLU A 361 12.10 -16.93 -14.37
C GLU A 361 11.11 -16.35 -15.39
N ILE A 362 9.86 -16.81 -15.35
CA ILE A 362 8.81 -16.38 -16.29
C ILE A 362 8.38 -14.92 -16.10
N GLY A 363 8.66 -14.33 -14.93
CA GLY A 363 8.45 -12.89 -14.69
C GLY A 363 9.31 -12.00 -15.59
N LEU A 364 10.34 -12.54 -16.24
CA LEU A 364 11.10 -11.81 -17.26
C LEU A 364 10.22 -11.43 -18.47
N LEU A 365 9.05 -12.04 -18.65
CA LEU A 365 8.09 -11.65 -19.68
C LEU A 365 7.57 -10.21 -19.50
N GLU A 366 7.58 -9.69 -18.27
CA GLU A 366 7.29 -8.27 -17.99
C GLU A 366 8.37 -7.31 -18.52
N TYR A 367 9.51 -7.84 -18.99
CA TYR A 367 10.68 -7.09 -19.46
C TYR A 367 10.94 -7.33 -20.96
N GLY A 368 10.16 -8.18 -21.62
CA GLY A 368 10.31 -8.54 -23.03
C GLY A 368 10.22 -10.05 -23.27
N GLU A 369 10.60 -10.50 -24.46
CA GLU A 369 10.57 -11.92 -24.83
C GLU A 369 11.43 -12.80 -23.91
N LEU A 370 10.97 -14.03 -23.65
CA LEU A 370 11.79 -15.04 -22.97
C LEU A 370 12.90 -15.54 -23.91
N ASP A 371 14.16 -15.41 -23.50
CA ASP A 371 15.30 -16.01 -24.20
C ASP A 371 15.35 -17.52 -23.94
N LEU A 372 14.86 -18.29 -24.91
CA LEU A 372 14.69 -19.75 -24.83
C LEU A 372 15.46 -20.48 -25.93
N THR A 373 16.29 -21.44 -25.53
CA THR A 373 16.97 -22.39 -26.43
C THR A 373 16.31 -23.76 -26.36
N TYR A 374 16.05 -24.36 -27.52
CA TYR A 374 15.39 -25.66 -27.64
C TYR A 374 16.37 -26.74 -28.15
N THR A 375 16.53 -27.82 -27.40
CA THR A 375 17.32 -28.99 -27.80
C THR A 375 16.40 -30.22 -27.88
N THR A 376 16.22 -30.76 -29.09
CA THR A 376 15.52 -32.04 -29.26
C THR A 376 16.41 -33.19 -28.78
N LEU A 377 15.99 -33.88 -27.73
CA LEU A 377 16.69 -35.04 -27.16
C LEU A 377 16.28 -36.35 -27.84
N SER A 378 15.03 -36.43 -28.30
CA SER A 378 14.50 -37.60 -29.01
C SER A 378 13.27 -37.21 -29.83
N HIS A 379 13.10 -37.82 -30.99
CA HIS A 379 11.89 -37.72 -31.80
C HIS A 379 11.61 -39.06 -32.48
N LYS A 380 10.67 -39.84 -31.95
CA LYS A 380 10.32 -41.18 -32.45
C LYS A 380 8.84 -41.45 -32.22
N ASN A 381 8.19 -42.12 -33.17
CA ASN A 381 6.80 -42.61 -33.04
C ASN A 381 5.78 -41.55 -32.59
N GLY A 382 5.86 -40.33 -33.13
CA GLY A 382 4.94 -39.24 -32.76
C GLY A 382 5.15 -38.67 -31.34
N VAL A 383 6.25 -39.04 -30.69
CA VAL A 383 6.69 -38.50 -29.40
C VAL A 383 7.98 -37.72 -29.59
N LYS A 384 8.02 -36.50 -29.06
CA LYS A 384 9.20 -35.64 -29.09
C LYS A 384 9.59 -35.24 -27.67
N ILE A 385 10.85 -35.38 -27.30
CA ILE A 385 11.38 -34.95 -26.00
C ILE A 385 12.28 -33.76 -26.26
N ILE A 386 11.92 -32.61 -25.69
CA ILE A 386 12.61 -31.33 -25.91
C ILE A 386 13.12 -30.84 -24.56
N LYS A 387 14.41 -30.54 -24.46
CA LYS A 387 14.95 -29.74 -23.37
C LYS A 387 14.83 -28.27 -23.78
N VAL A 388 14.25 -27.47 -22.91
CA VAL A 388 14.15 -26.02 -23.04
C VAL A 388 15.07 -25.42 -22.01
N THR A 389 15.93 -24.51 -22.42
CA THR A 389 16.81 -23.76 -21.53
C THR A 389 16.45 -22.30 -21.63
N GLN A 390 16.09 -21.68 -20.50
CA GLN A 390 16.01 -20.24 -20.39
C GLN A 390 17.41 -19.70 -20.10
N ASN A 391 17.84 -18.74 -20.90
CA ASN A 391 19.10 -18.04 -20.70
C ASN A 391 18.79 -16.73 -19.96
N SER A 392 19.30 -16.55 -18.74
CA SER A 392 19.16 -15.28 -18.01
C SER A 392 20.50 -14.86 -17.39
N GLY A 393 21.23 -14.00 -18.10
CA GLY A 393 22.53 -13.49 -17.66
C GLY A 393 23.54 -14.61 -17.36
N ASP A 394 23.98 -14.69 -16.10
CA ASP A 394 25.01 -15.64 -15.65
C ASP A 394 24.49 -17.04 -15.30
N TYR A 395 23.17 -17.27 -15.39
CA TYR A 395 22.56 -18.55 -15.04
C TYR A 395 21.67 -19.07 -16.17
N SER A 396 21.58 -20.40 -16.25
CA SER A 396 20.66 -21.07 -17.17
C SER A 396 19.81 -22.05 -16.39
N ARG A 397 18.51 -22.05 -16.70
CA ARG A 397 17.54 -22.95 -16.08
C ARG A 397 16.88 -23.77 -17.17
N SER A 398 16.64 -25.05 -16.90
CA SER A 398 16.09 -25.94 -17.93
C SER A 398 14.93 -26.77 -17.43
N LEU A 399 14.00 -27.03 -18.34
CA LEU A 399 12.93 -28.00 -18.19
C LEU A 399 12.97 -28.96 -19.38
N LYS A 400 12.48 -30.18 -19.17
CA LYS A 400 12.31 -31.17 -20.21
C LYS A 400 10.83 -31.44 -20.44
N PHE A 401 10.41 -31.29 -21.68
CA PHE A 401 9.04 -31.50 -22.11
C PHE A 401 8.94 -32.81 -22.89
N THR A 402 7.98 -33.64 -22.53
CA THR A 402 7.54 -34.77 -23.37
C THR A 402 6.31 -34.33 -24.15
N MET A 403 6.45 -34.25 -25.47
CA MET A 403 5.41 -33.85 -26.41
C MET A 403 4.85 -35.05 -27.14
N VAL A 404 3.55 -35.05 -27.40
CA VAL A 404 2.85 -36.07 -28.20
C VAL A 404 1.95 -35.40 -29.22
N THR A 405 1.72 -36.06 -30.36
CA THR A 405 0.72 -35.60 -31.32
C THR A 405 -0.67 -36.15 -30.98
N SER A 406 -1.68 -35.29 -30.92
CA SER A 406 -3.09 -35.65 -30.76
C SER A 406 -3.92 -34.86 -31.76
N SER A 407 -4.69 -35.54 -32.61
CA SER A 407 -5.52 -34.92 -33.66
C SER A 407 -4.76 -33.95 -34.57
N GLY A 408 -3.50 -34.29 -34.92
CA GLY A 408 -2.65 -33.46 -35.77
C GLY A 408 -1.96 -32.29 -35.07
N GLN A 409 -2.16 -32.11 -33.76
CA GLN A 409 -1.56 -31.03 -32.97
C GLN A 409 -0.56 -31.58 -31.95
N TRP A 410 0.53 -30.85 -31.71
CA TRP A 410 1.45 -31.14 -30.62
C TRP A 410 0.85 -30.76 -29.28
N LYS A 411 0.98 -31.63 -28.27
CA LYS A 411 0.50 -31.42 -26.90
C LYS A 411 1.54 -31.83 -25.88
N ILE A 412 1.54 -31.16 -24.74
CA ILE A 412 2.44 -31.44 -23.61
C ILE A 412 1.87 -32.59 -22.80
N LYS A 413 2.62 -33.69 -22.70
CA LYS A 413 2.27 -34.84 -21.86
C LYS A 413 2.91 -34.78 -20.48
N ARG A 414 4.12 -34.23 -20.38
CA ARG A 414 4.88 -34.21 -19.12
C ARG A 414 5.92 -33.10 -19.12
N ILE A 415 6.16 -32.53 -17.95
CA ILE A 415 7.19 -31.53 -17.66
C ILE A 415 8.08 -32.09 -16.54
N GLU A 416 9.41 -32.07 -16.73
CA GLU A 416 10.41 -32.61 -15.78
C GLU A 416 11.60 -31.67 -15.59
#